data_AF-A0A6A7VYX5-F1
#
_entry.id   AF-A0A6A7VYX5-F1
#
_cell.length_a   1.000
_cell.length_b   1.000
_cell.length_c   1.000
_cell.angle_alpha   90.00
_cell.angle_beta   90.00
_cell.angle_gamma   90.00
#
_symmetry.space_group_name_H-M   'P 1'
#
loop_
_entity.id
_entity.type
_entity.pdbx_description
1 polymer ?
#
loop_
_entity_poly.entity_id
_entity_poly.type
_entity_poly.pdbx_seq_one_letter_code
_entity_poly.pdbx_strand_id
1 'polypeptide(L)'
;MGKCRIPLDAYDMKPEGMIAYLRYNGWHFNKKACEWAVSQMRKYNPVTKKDEEVDYMDKEKVESILTKQGVTLENNVGYDHVYVANMVKADFYKSSIEDEAHMALFVKDMVDDTDQKDGFIFNRFYADCNHNGIGIPWDDIL
;
A
#
# COMPACT_ATOMS: atom_id res chain seq x y z
N MET A 1 8.99 4.48 -24.29
CA MET A 1 9.72 4.28 -23.02
C MET A 1 10.25 5.62 -22.55
N GLY A 2 9.68 6.18 -21.48
CA GLY A 2 10.21 7.39 -20.85
C GLY A 2 11.63 7.17 -20.34
N LYS A 3 12.42 8.24 -20.20
CA LYS A 3 13.77 8.16 -19.63
C LYS A 3 13.65 7.79 -18.14
N CYS A 4 13.87 6.52 -17.80
CA CYS A 4 13.88 6.06 -16.40
C CYS A 4 15.18 6.50 -15.73
N ARG A 5 15.09 7.30 -14.67
CA ARG A 5 16.25 7.68 -13.84
C ARG A 5 16.47 6.62 -12.77
N ILE A 6 17.74 6.38 -12.42
CA ILE A 6 18.10 5.55 -11.27
C ILE A 6 17.59 6.29 -10.01
N PRO A 7 16.82 5.63 -9.13
CA PRO A 7 16.30 6.28 -7.93
C PRO A 7 17.45 6.45 -6.91
N LEU A 8 17.41 7.53 -6.13
CA LEU A 8 18.54 7.91 -5.26
C LEU A 8 18.72 6.97 -4.07
N ASP A 9 17.64 6.35 -3.61
CA ASP A 9 17.65 5.31 -2.58
C ASP A 9 18.44 4.06 -3.03
N ALA A 10 18.73 3.88 -4.32
CA ALA A 10 19.59 2.81 -4.81
C ALA A 10 21.00 2.86 -4.18
N TYR A 11 21.46 4.05 -3.77
CA TYR A 11 22.76 4.26 -3.12
C TYR A 11 22.73 4.03 -1.60
N ASP A 12 21.55 3.88 -1.00
CA ASP A 12 21.42 3.65 0.44
C ASP A 12 21.86 2.24 0.82
N MET A 13 22.47 2.12 2.01
CA MET A 13 22.75 0.84 2.64
C MET A 13 21.45 0.12 2.98
N LYS A 14 21.28 -1.09 2.45
CA LYS A 14 20.08 -1.91 2.70
C LYS A 14 20.42 -3.05 3.64
N PRO A 15 19.61 -3.29 4.69
CA PRO A 15 19.80 -4.45 5.56
C PRO A 15 19.59 -5.75 4.76
N GLU A 16 20.19 -6.84 5.22
CA GLU A 16 20.17 -8.13 4.51
C GLU A 16 18.74 -8.64 4.29
N GLY A 17 17.86 -8.54 5.30
CA GLY A 17 16.46 -8.93 5.18
C GLY A 17 15.70 -8.15 4.10
N MET A 18 15.96 -6.85 3.95
CA MET A 18 15.37 -6.04 2.88
C MET A 18 15.85 -6.52 1.50
N ILE A 19 17.14 -6.80 1.35
CA ILE A 19 17.70 -7.31 0.10
C ILE A 19 17.06 -8.66 -0.26
N ALA A 20 16.90 -9.55 0.72
CA ALA A 20 16.21 -10.82 0.53
C ALA A 20 14.75 -10.61 0.08
N TYR A 21 14.02 -9.71 0.75
CA TYR A 21 12.64 -9.37 0.39
C TYR A 21 12.52 -8.86 -1.04
N LEU A 22 13.34 -7.88 -1.42
CA LEU A 22 13.33 -7.28 -2.75
C LEU A 22 13.72 -8.27 -3.85
N ARG A 23 14.57 -9.28 -3.55
CA ARG A 23 14.93 -10.33 -4.52
C ARG A 23 13.75 -11.21 -4.92
N TYR A 24 12.80 -11.45 -4.01
CA TYR A 24 11.64 -12.32 -4.28
C TYR A 24 10.39 -11.54 -4.71
N ASN A 25 10.19 -10.35 -4.15
CA ASN A 25 8.94 -9.60 -4.30
C ASN A 25 9.10 -8.31 -5.11
N GLY A 26 10.34 -7.87 -5.37
CA GLY A 26 10.59 -6.52 -5.86
C GLY A 26 10.06 -5.47 -4.88
N TRP A 27 9.72 -4.29 -5.41
CA TRP A 27 9.12 -3.20 -4.64
C TRP A 27 7.58 -3.35 -4.58
N HIS A 28 7.11 -4.55 -4.22
CA HIS A 28 5.69 -4.85 -4.10
C HIS A 28 5.39 -5.55 -2.78
N PHE A 29 4.16 -5.37 -2.31
CA PHE A 29 3.67 -6.06 -1.13
C PHE A 29 3.42 -7.54 -1.43
N ASN A 30 4.01 -8.42 -0.63
CA ASN A 30 3.47 -9.75 -0.40
C ASN A 30 2.37 -9.67 0.68
N LYS A 31 1.72 -10.82 0.95
CA LYS A 31 0.64 -10.89 1.94
C LYS A 31 1.09 -10.39 3.33
N LYS A 32 2.21 -10.89 3.84
CA LYS A 32 2.68 -10.59 5.20
C LYS A 32 3.08 -9.12 5.36
N ALA A 33 3.79 -8.58 4.37
CA ALA A 33 4.18 -7.17 4.34
C ALA A 33 2.94 -6.27 4.30
N CYS A 34 1.92 -6.64 3.52
CA CYS A 34 0.65 -5.92 3.49
C CYS A 34 -0.06 -5.97 4.84
N GLU A 35 -0.21 -7.16 5.44
CA GLU A 35 -0.84 -7.33 6.75
C GLU A 35 -0.13 -6.53 7.84
N TRP A 36 1.20 -6.58 7.86
CA TRP A 36 2.01 -5.79 8.79
C TRP A 36 1.83 -4.29 8.54
N ALA A 37 1.94 -3.83 7.29
CA ALA A 37 1.79 -2.42 6.95
C ALA A 37 0.41 -1.87 7.33
N VAL A 38 -0.66 -2.62 7.06
CA VAL A 38 -2.02 -2.22 7.44
C VAL A 38 -2.22 -2.26 8.95
N SER A 39 -1.56 -3.15 9.69
CA SER A 39 -1.61 -3.16 11.16
C SER A 39 -1.09 -1.87 11.80
N GLN A 40 -0.23 -1.12 11.09
CA GLN A 40 0.29 0.17 11.52
C GLN A 40 -0.67 1.33 11.21
N MET A 41 -1.69 1.12 10.37
CA MET A 41 -2.66 2.16 10.03
C MET A 41 -3.57 2.48 11.21
N ARG A 42 -3.89 3.75 11.36
CA ARG A 42 -4.79 4.27 12.39
C ARG A 42 -5.73 5.28 11.77
N LYS A 43 -6.94 5.34 12.30
CA LYS A 43 -7.94 6.33 11.92
C LYS A 43 -8.29 7.19 13.12
N TYR A 44 -8.18 8.51 12.94
CA TYR A 44 -8.61 9.44 13.96
C TYR A 44 -10.14 9.38 14.10
N ASN A 45 -10.60 9.05 15.31
CA ASN A 45 -12.01 9.09 15.65
C ASN A 45 -12.33 10.42 16.34
N PRO A 46 -13.12 11.32 15.72
CA PRO A 46 -13.42 12.64 16.29
C PRO A 46 -14.31 12.56 17.55
N VAL A 47 -15.04 11.45 17.74
CA VAL A 47 -15.91 11.23 18.90
C VAL A 47 -15.08 10.86 20.13
N THR A 48 -14.17 9.89 19.98
CA THR A 48 -13.30 9.43 21.09
C THR A 48 -12.05 10.29 21.24
N LYS A 49 -11.76 11.14 20.24
CA LYS A 49 -10.58 12.01 20.12
C LYS A 49 -9.26 11.24 20.19
N LYS A 50 -9.25 10.02 19.62
CA LYS A 50 -8.11 9.12 19.62
C LYS A 50 -7.97 8.43 18.28
N ASP A 51 -6.75 8.00 18.01
CA ASP A 51 -6.42 7.15 16.88
C ASP A 51 -6.81 5.70 17.20
N GLU A 52 -7.71 5.15 16.38
CA GLU A 52 -8.24 3.79 16.53
C GLU A 52 -7.70 2.90 15.42
N GLU A 53 -7.59 1.59 15.71
CA GLU A 53 -7.17 0.61 14.70
C GLU A 53 -8.22 0.45 13.62
N VAL A 54 -7.76 0.25 12.39
CA VAL A 54 -8.64 0.04 11.24
C VAL A 54 -8.84 -1.46 11.04
N ASP A 55 -10.10 -1.87 10.89
CA ASP A 55 -10.45 -3.23 10.50
C ASP A 55 -9.81 -3.58 9.15
N TYR A 56 -9.02 -4.64 9.11
CA TYR A 56 -8.32 -5.07 7.90
C TYR A 56 -9.31 -5.62 6.86
N MET A 57 -9.21 -5.12 5.63
CA MET A 57 -9.84 -5.74 4.46
C MET A 57 -8.84 -6.68 3.81
N ASP A 58 -9.15 -7.98 3.85
CA ASP A 58 -8.39 -8.97 3.13
C ASP A 58 -8.53 -8.84 1.61
N LYS A 59 -7.70 -9.58 0.89
CA LYS A 59 -7.65 -9.56 -0.57
C LYS A 59 -8.99 -9.94 -1.21
N GLU A 60 -9.67 -10.95 -0.67
CA GLU A 60 -10.95 -11.43 -1.19
C GLU A 60 -12.02 -10.33 -1.11
N LYS A 61 -12.08 -9.63 0.02
CA LYS A 61 -12.99 -8.50 0.21
C LYS A 61 -12.67 -7.35 -0.74
N VAL A 62 -11.40 -6.99 -0.90
CA VAL A 62 -10.99 -5.92 -1.84
C VAL A 62 -11.33 -6.28 -3.28
N GLU A 63 -11.01 -7.50 -3.73
CA GLU A 63 -11.33 -7.97 -5.08
C GLU A 63 -12.85 -8.06 -5.32
N SER A 64 -13.63 -8.42 -4.28
CA SER A 64 -15.09 -8.41 -4.36
C SER A 64 -15.65 -7.01 -4.59
N ILE A 65 -15.08 -5.99 -3.94
CA ILE A 65 -15.47 -4.59 -4.11
C ILE A 65 -15.15 -4.14 -5.53
N LEU A 66 -13.91 -4.36 -6.00
CA LEU A 66 -13.49 -3.99 -7.36
C LEU A 66 -14.39 -4.63 -8.42
N THR A 67 -14.67 -5.94 -8.28
CA THR A 67 -15.52 -6.69 -9.21
C THR A 67 -16.96 -6.16 -9.20
N LYS A 68 -17.54 -5.93 -8.01
CA LYS A 68 -18.91 -5.39 -7.87
C LYS A 68 -19.06 -4.01 -8.52
N GLN A 69 -18.01 -3.20 -8.51
CA GLN A 69 -17.98 -1.88 -9.13
C GLN A 69 -17.51 -1.89 -10.59
N GLY A 70 -17.24 -3.08 -11.17
CA GLY A 70 -16.80 -3.21 -12.55
C GLY A 70 -15.40 -2.66 -12.84
N VAL A 71 -14.55 -2.54 -11.80
CA VAL A 71 -13.19 -2.00 -11.90
C VAL A 71 -12.20 -3.13 -12.15
N THR A 72 -11.37 -2.97 -13.18
CA THR A 72 -10.25 -3.86 -13.49
C THR A 72 -8.93 -3.10 -13.37
N LEU A 73 -7.95 -3.72 -12.72
CA LEU A 73 -6.61 -3.18 -12.51
C LEU A 73 -5.65 -3.77 -13.56
N GLU A 74 -4.89 -2.92 -14.23
CA GLU A 74 -3.94 -3.30 -15.28
C GLU A 74 -2.57 -3.66 -14.71
N ASN A 75 -2.13 -2.94 -13.66
CA ASN A 75 -0.84 -3.15 -12.99
C ASN A 75 -1.02 -3.85 -11.63
N ASN A 76 -1.84 -4.90 -11.60
CA ASN A 76 -2.13 -5.62 -10.35
C ASN A 76 -0.99 -6.60 -9.98
N VAL A 77 -0.05 -6.13 -9.15
CA VAL A 77 1.07 -6.93 -8.66
C VAL A 77 0.95 -7.16 -7.15
N GLY A 78 1.08 -8.42 -6.73
CA GLY A 78 1.11 -8.81 -5.33
C GLY A 78 -0.14 -8.40 -4.53
N TYR A 79 0.08 -7.63 -3.47
CA TYR A 79 -0.92 -7.10 -2.54
C TYR A 79 -0.99 -5.57 -2.55
N ASP A 80 -0.42 -4.90 -3.56
CA ASP A 80 -0.37 -3.43 -3.62
C ASP A 80 -1.78 -2.81 -3.59
N HIS A 81 -2.71 -3.34 -4.38
CA HIS A 81 -4.11 -2.91 -4.39
C HIS A 81 -4.81 -3.13 -3.04
N VAL A 82 -4.43 -4.18 -2.30
CA VAL A 82 -4.97 -4.45 -0.96
C VAL A 82 -4.47 -3.42 0.05
N TYR A 83 -3.17 -3.09 -0.02
CA TYR A 83 -2.60 -2.02 0.79
C TYR A 83 -3.29 -0.68 0.50
N VAL A 84 -3.43 -0.30 -0.78
CA VAL A 84 -4.11 0.95 -1.18
C VAL A 84 -5.56 0.97 -0.70
N ALA A 85 -6.32 -0.11 -0.86
CA ALA A 85 -7.71 -0.15 -0.40
C ALA A 85 -7.84 0.05 1.12
N ASN A 86 -6.93 -0.53 1.90
CA ASN A 86 -6.90 -0.34 3.35
C ASN A 86 -6.45 1.07 3.74
N MET A 87 -5.48 1.65 3.04
CA MET A 87 -5.09 3.06 3.19
C MET A 87 -6.27 3.99 2.92
N VAL A 88 -7.04 3.75 1.85
CA VAL A 88 -8.26 4.52 1.56
C VAL A 88 -9.27 4.41 2.69
N LYS A 89 -9.47 3.20 3.23
CA LYS A 89 -10.38 2.96 4.36
C LYS A 89 -9.96 3.74 5.62
N ALA A 90 -8.66 3.79 5.89
CA ALA A 90 -8.08 4.49 7.02
C ALA A 90 -8.23 6.01 6.89
N ASP A 91 -7.72 6.57 5.79
CA ASP A 91 -7.43 8.00 5.71
C ASP A 91 -8.56 8.81 5.05
N PHE A 92 -9.28 8.21 4.09
CA PHE A 92 -10.18 8.95 3.20
C PHE A 92 -11.64 8.51 3.29
N TYR A 93 -11.90 7.28 3.72
CA TYR A 93 -13.24 6.70 3.68
C TYR A 93 -14.18 7.30 4.72
N LYS A 94 -15.42 7.60 4.31
CA LYS A 94 -16.41 8.39 5.07
C LYS A 94 -15.92 9.80 5.42
N SER A 95 -14.96 10.30 4.64
CA SER A 95 -14.51 11.69 4.63
C SER A 95 -14.59 12.19 3.19
N SER A 96 -13.47 12.26 2.46
CA SER A 96 -13.44 12.64 1.04
C SER A 96 -13.90 11.52 0.09
N ILE A 97 -13.83 10.26 0.52
CA ILE A 97 -14.33 9.10 -0.23
C ILE A 97 -15.56 8.55 0.48
N GLU A 98 -16.73 8.73 -0.11
CA GLU A 98 -18.01 8.48 0.57
C GLU A 98 -18.47 7.02 0.51
N ASP A 99 -18.12 6.30 -0.55
CA ASP A 99 -18.65 4.97 -0.87
C ASP A 99 -17.62 4.03 -1.51
N GLU A 100 -18.02 2.76 -1.64
CA GLU A 100 -17.19 1.69 -2.21
C GLU A 100 -16.86 1.91 -3.70
N ALA A 101 -17.71 2.64 -4.44
CA ALA A 101 -17.48 2.91 -5.85
C ALA A 101 -16.31 3.89 -6.02
N HIS A 102 -16.30 4.99 -5.28
CA HIS A 102 -15.20 5.94 -5.28
C HIS A 102 -13.93 5.36 -4.65
N MET A 103 -14.04 4.45 -3.68
CA MET A 103 -12.90 3.68 -3.18
C MET A 103 -12.28 2.80 -4.28
N ALA A 104 -13.10 2.08 -5.06
CA ALA A 104 -12.63 1.24 -6.14
C ALA A 104 -11.92 2.05 -7.24
N LEU A 105 -12.47 3.23 -7.58
CA LEU A 105 -11.83 4.16 -8.53
C LEU A 105 -10.50 4.68 -7.99
N PHE A 106 -10.42 5.07 -6.72
CA PHE A 106 -9.16 5.52 -6.12
C PHE A 106 -8.09 4.43 -6.18
N VAL A 107 -8.45 3.18 -5.85
CA VAL A 107 -7.51 2.05 -5.95
C VAL A 107 -7.01 1.90 -7.38
N LYS A 108 -7.90 2.02 -8.37
CA LYS A 108 -7.50 2.01 -9.79
C LYS A 108 -6.54 3.13 -10.12
N ASP A 109 -6.87 4.36 -9.76
CA ASP A 109 -6.07 5.54 -10.09
C ASP A 109 -4.66 5.45 -9.51
N MET A 110 -4.50 4.89 -8.31
CA MET A 110 -3.19 4.71 -7.68
C MET A 110 -2.40 3.51 -8.23
N VAL A 111 -3.06 2.37 -8.49
CA VAL A 111 -2.39 1.14 -8.94
C VAL A 111 -2.01 1.25 -10.42
N ASP A 112 -2.88 1.83 -11.24
CA ASP A 112 -2.69 1.97 -12.69
C ASP A 112 -2.10 3.33 -13.08
N ASP A 113 -1.51 4.08 -12.14
CA ASP A 113 -0.93 5.38 -12.43
C ASP A 113 0.21 5.26 -13.46
N THR A 114 -0.03 5.82 -14.65
CA THR A 114 0.88 5.74 -15.79
C THR A 114 2.15 6.59 -15.63
N ASP A 115 2.12 7.59 -14.75
CA ASP A 115 3.28 8.48 -14.52
C ASP A 115 4.20 7.98 -13.39
N GLN A 116 3.71 7.01 -12.61
CA GLN A 116 4.47 6.39 -11.54
C GLN A 116 5.37 5.28 -12.05
N LYS A 117 6.47 5.06 -11.30
CA LYS A 117 7.35 3.93 -11.53
C LYS A 117 6.74 2.68 -10.90
N ASP A 118 6.96 1.54 -11.54
CA ASP A 118 6.64 0.24 -10.97
C ASP A 118 7.16 0.09 -9.52
N GLY A 119 6.30 -0.42 -8.64
CA GLY A 119 6.55 -0.54 -7.21
C GLY A 119 6.51 0.78 -6.41
N PHE A 120 5.95 1.86 -6.97
CA PHE A 120 5.82 3.14 -6.27
C PHE A 120 5.08 3.03 -4.94
N ILE A 121 4.00 2.25 -4.89
CA ILE A 121 3.16 2.09 -3.68
C ILE A 121 3.98 1.60 -2.50
N PHE A 122 4.79 0.55 -2.68
CA PHE A 122 5.68 0.07 -1.62
C PHE A 122 6.81 1.06 -1.32
N ASN A 123 7.40 1.69 -2.33
CA ASN A 123 8.44 2.70 -2.12
C ASN A 123 7.94 3.87 -1.27
N ARG A 124 6.69 4.30 -1.49
CA ARG A 124 6.05 5.33 -0.67
C ARG A 124 5.93 4.89 0.77
N PHE A 125 5.39 3.69 1.01
CA PHE A 125 5.32 3.11 2.35
C PHE A 125 6.69 3.02 3.02
N TYR A 126 7.71 2.54 2.31
CA TYR A 126 9.08 2.44 2.81
C TYR A 126 9.64 3.82 3.20
N ALA A 127 9.41 4.84 2.38
CA ALA A 127 9.81 6.21 2.68
C ALA A 127 9.11 6.77 3.92
N ASP A 128 7.82 6.49 4.08
CA ASP A 128 7.05 6.92 5.26
C ASP A 128 7.55 6.20 6.54
N CYS A 129 7.86 4.90 6.48
CA CYS A 129 8.50 4.17 7.58
C CYS A 129 9.86 4.79 7.97
N ASN A 130 10.72 5.04 6.98
CA ASN A 130 12.02 5.66 7.22
C ASN A 130 11.90 7.04 7.87
N HIS A 131 11.00 7.88 7.36
CA HIS A 131 10.79 9.23 7.87
C HIS A 131 10.26 9.23 9.32
N ASN A 132 9.38 8.28 9.64
CA ASN A 132 8.79 8.13 10.96
C ASN A 132 9.66 7.32 11.95
N GLY A 133 10.82 6.81 11.51
CA GLY A 133 11.68 5.97 12.35
C GLY A 133 11.08 4.59 12.68
N ILE A 134 10.18 4.09 11.83
CA ILE A 134 9.51 2.79 12.00
C ILE A 134 10.35 1.72 11.28
N GLY A 135 10.92 0.80 12.07
CA GLY A 135 11.66 -0.34 11.53
C GLY A 135 10.73 -1.35 10.88
N ILE A 136 10.96 -1.66 9.61
CA ILE A 136 10.27 -2.76 8.92
C ILE A 136 10.88 -4.10 9.37
N PRO A 137 10.10 -5.04 9.90
CA PRO A 137 10.60 -6.34 10.36
C PRO A 137 10.81 -7.27 9.16
N TRP A 138 11.84 -6.99 8.35
CA TRP A 138 12.10 -7.63 7.07
C TRP A 138 12.11 -9.16 7.12
N ASP A 139 12.66 -9.74 8.19
CA ASP A 139 12.78 -11.19 8.33
C ASP A 139 11.43 -11.87 8.61
N ASP A 140 10.49 -11.17 9.25
CA ASP A 140 9.15 -11.71 9.57
C ASP A 140 8.21 -11.62 8.36
N ILE A 141 8.35 -10.56 7.56
CA ILE A 141 7.49 -10.28 6.40
C ILE A 141 7.96 -10.94 5.11
N LEU A 142 9.15 -11.55 5.09
CA LEU A 142 9.67 -12.31 3.96
C LEU A 142 8.76 -13.50 3.58
#